data_AF-A0A8S3IC29-F1
#
_entry.id   AF-A0A8S3IC29-F1
#
_cell.length_a   1.000
_cell.length_b   1.000
_cell.length_c   1.000
_cell.angle_alpha   90.00
_cell.angle_beta   90.00
_cell.angle_gamma   90.00
#
_symmetry.space_group_name_H-M   'P 1'
#
loop_
_entity.id
_entity.type
_entity.pdbx_description
1 polymer ?
#
loop_
_entity_poly.entity_id
_entity_poly.type
_entity_poly.pdbx_seq_one_letter_code
_entity_poly.pdbx_strand_id
1 'polypeptide(L)'
;DVQSIFTILSAILHVGDIVFVPHGSNDGVRVKNNGTIDKIAELLQLSSMELSSALVTELQVTRGEQIFRERNIIQASECRDAFAKALYGRLFSWIVNGINSYLQPVEDER
;
A
#
# COMPACT_ATOMS: atom_id res chain seq x y z
N ASP A 1 4.04 -2.83 -19.71
CA ASP A 1 2.71 -3.12 -20.24
C ASP A 1 1.71 -2.13 -19.65
N VAL A 2 0.81 -1.59 -20.46
CA VAL A 2 -0.20 -0.60 -20.04
C VAL A 2 -1.22 -1.24 -19.08
N GLN A 3 -1.50 -2.53 -19.22
CA GLN A 3 -2.41 -3.25 -18.32
C GLN A 3 -1.91 -3.21 -16.87
N SER A 4 -0.61 -3.40 -16.64
CA SER A 4 -0.02 -3.33 -15.31
C SER A 4 -0.17 -1.94 -14.66
N ILE A 5 -0.12 -0.87 -15.46
CA ILE A 5 -0.37 0.50 -14.97
C ILE A 5 -1.81 0.60 -14.46
N PHE A 6 -2.79 0.14 -15.25
CA PHE A 6 -4.19 0.17 -14.86
C PHE A 6 -4.48 -0.72 -13.65
N THR A 7 -3.86 -1.89 -13.53
CA THR A 7 -3.95 -2.75 -12.35
C THR A 7 -3.50 -2.02 -11.09
N ILE A 8 -2.35 -1.35 -11.13
CA ILE A 8 -1.83 -0.60 -9.97
C ILE A 8 -2.72 0.60 -9.65
N LEU A 9 -3.20 1.34 -10.65
CA LEU A 9 -4.12 2.46 -10.43
C LEU A 9 -5.45 2.00 -9.83
N SER A 10 -6.00 0.88 -10.29
CA SER A 10 -7.21 0.28 -9.71
C SER A 10 -6.98 -0.14 -8.26
N ALA A 11 -5.82 -0.71 -7.94
CA ALA A 11 -5.47 -1.05 -6.56
C ALA A 11 -5.40 0.20 -5.67
N ILE A 12 -4.77 1.30 -6.14
CA ILE A 12 -4.68 2.57 -5.41
C ILE A 12 -6.07 3.14 -5.11
N LEU A 13 -6.99 3.11 -6.08
CA LEU A 13 -8.37 3.55 -5.88
C LEU A 13 -9.05 2.73 -4.78
N HIS A 14 -8.95 1.40 -4.86
CA HIS A 14 -9.51 0.52 -3.83
C HIS A 14 -8.87 0.70 -2.46
N VAL A 15 -7.57 1.00 -2.38
CA VAL A 15 -6.91 1.35 -1.11
C VAL A 15 -7.58 2.56 -0.46
N GLY A 16 -7.94 3.58 -1.25
CA GLY A 16 -8.66 4.76 -0.76
C GLY A 16 -10.05 4.45 -0.17
N ASP A 17 -10.69 3.38 -0.63
CA ASP A 17 -12.02 2.95 -0.16
C ASP A 17 -11.98 2.15 1.15
N ILE A 18 -10.80 1.86 1.73
CA ILE A 18 -10.71 1.11 2.99
C ILE A 18 -11.30 1.95 4.14
N VAL A 19 -12.23 1.33 4.88
CA VAL A 19 -12.91 1.92 6.04
C VAL A 19 -12.53 1.17 7.31
N PHE A 20 -12.05 1.89 8.31
CA PHE A 20 -11.74 1.37 9.64
C PHE A 20 -12.88 1.62 10.61
N VAL A 21 -13.09 0.69 11.54
CA VAL A 21 -14.04 0.82 12.65
C VAL A 21 -13.38 0.40 13.96
N PRO A 22 -13.79 0.97 15.11
CA PRO A 22 -13.28 0.57 16.41
C PRO A 22 -13.43 -0.94 16.66
N HIS A 23 -12.45 -1.51 17.34
CA HIS A 23 -12.38 -2.91 17.73
C HIS A 23 -11.71 -3.05 19.10
N GLY A 24 -12.35 -3.81 19.99
CA GLY A 24 -11.85 -3.99 21.36
C GLY A 24 -12.00 -2.73 22.22
N SER A 25 -11.28 -2.72 23.35
CA SER A 25 -11.41 -1.70 24.40
C SER A 25 -10.28 -0.67 24.40
N ASN A 26 -9.23 -0.86 23.60
CA ASN A 26 -7.94 -0.13 23.65
C ASN A 26 -7.73 0.82 22.45
N ASP A 27 -8.79 1.46 21.95
CA ASP A 27 -8.78 2.29 20.73
C ASP A 27 -8.33 1.57 19.44
N GLY A 28 -8.13 0.26 19.49
CA GLY A 28 -7.80 -0.57 18.34
C GLY A 28 -8.86 -0.48 17.25
N VAL A 29 -8.46 -0.78 16.01
CA VAL A 29 -9.37 -0.78 14.87
C VAL A 29 -9.30 -2.08 14.08
N ARG A 30 -10.37 -2.34 13.33
CA ARG A 30 -10.42 -3.38 12.30
C ARG A 30 -10.96 -2.81 10.99
N VAL A 31 -10.69 -3.51 9.90
CA VAL A 31 -11.28 -3.18 8.60
C VAL A 31 -12.78 -3.57 8.59
N LYS A 32 -13.63 -2.65 8.13
CA LYS A 32 -15.07 -2.87 7.98
C LYS A 32 -15.41 -3.64 6.70
N ASN A 33 -14.76 -3.26 5.60
CA ASN A 33 -15.02 -3.76 4.24
C ASN A 33 -13.93 -4.71 3.76
N ASN A 34 -13.89 -5.92 4.33
CA ASN A 34 -12.87 -6.93 3.97
C ASN A 34 -12.83 -7.27 2.48
N GLY A 35 -13.98 -7.24 1.78
CA GLY A 35 -14.00 -7.45 0.33
C GLY A 35 -13.21 -6.41 -0.48
N THR A 36 -12.96 -5.21 0.07
CA THR A 36 -12.04 -4.24 -0.54
C THR A 36 -10.58 -4.69 -0.36
N ILE A 37 -10.23 -5.23 0.80
CA ILE A 37 -8.89 -5.80 1.05
C ILE A 37 -8.62 -6.96 0.10
N ASP A 38 -9.59 -7.86 -0.10
CA ASP A 38 -9.44 -9.00 -1.00
C ASP A 38 -9.15 -8.58 -2.44
N LYS A 39 -9.86 -7.56 -2.93
CA LYS A 39 -9.60 -7.00 -4.28
C LYS A 39 -8.22 -6.39 -4.39
N ILE A 40 -7.78 -5.62 -3.38
CA ILE A 40 -6.44 -5.02 -3.38
C ILE A 40 -5.37 -6.12 -3.35
N ALA A 41 -5.56 -7.14 -2.51
CA ALA A 41 -4.67 -8.27 -2.38
C ALA A 41 -4.56 -9.05 -3.70
N GLU A 42 -5.67 -9.27 -4.41
CA GLU A 42 -5.67 -9.87 -5.74
C GLU A 42 -4.90 -9.02 -6.76
N LEU A 43 -5.18 -7.72 -6.83
CA LEU A 43 -4.53 -6.82 -7.80
C LEU A 43 -3.02 -6.69 -7.56
N LEU A 44 -2.60 -6.71 -6.29
CA LEU A 44 -1.19 -6.56 -5.90
C LEU A 44 -0.48 -7.91 -5.66
N GLN A 45 -1.18 -9.03 -5.80
CA GLN A 45 -0.67 -10.38 -5.55
C GLN A 45 -0.10 -10.54 -4.14
N LEU A 46 -0.85 -10.08 -3.13
CA LEU A 46 -0.53 -10.14 -1.71
C LEU A 46 -1.52 -11.04 -0.97
N SER A 47 -1.18 -11.42 0.27
CA SER A 47 -2.15 -12.05 1.17
C SER A 47 -3.12 -11.00 1.74
N SER A 48 -4.42 -11.23 1.62
CA SER A 48 -5.45 -10.39 2.25
C SER A 48 -5.28 -10.29 3.76
N MET A 49 -4.90 -11.40 4.40
CA MET A 49 -4.71 -11.47 5.85
C MET A 49 -3.53 -10.60 6.29
N GLU A 50 -2.39 -10.72 5.60
CA GLU A 50 -1.20 -9.93 5.91
C GLU A 50 -1.44 -8.45 5.63
N LEU A 51 -2.11 -8.11 4.51
CA LEU A 51 -2.48 -6.74 4.18
C LEU A 51 -3.40 -6.12 5.24
N SER A 52 -4.45 -6.83 5.66
CA SER A 52 -5.34 -6.36 6.71
C SER A 52 -4.59 -6.17 8.03
N SER A 53 -3.77 -7.14 8.43
CA SER A 53 -2.97 -7.05 9.66
C SER A 53 -2.00 -5.87 9.60
N ALA A 54 -1.30 -5.70 8.48
CA ALA A 54 -0.33 -4.64 8.29
C ALA A 54 -0.94 -3.23 8.32
N LEU A 55 -2.24 -3.08 8.04
CA LEU A 55 -2.95 -1.79 8.13
C LEU A 55 -3.38 -1.46 9.56
N VAL A 56 -3.75 -2.45 10.36
CA VAL A 56 -4.32 -2.25 11.71
C VAL A 56 -3.33 -2.52 12.85
N THR A 57 -2.17 -3.09 12.55
CA THR A 57 -1.10 -3.36 13.53
C THR A 57 0.23 -2.74 13.09
N GLU A 58 1.03 -2.37 14.06
CA GLU A 58 2.42 -1.94 13.90
C GLU A 58 3.33 -2.86 14.69
N LEU A 59 4.41 -3.32 14.05
CA LEU A 59 5.49 -4.04 14.71
C LEU A 59 6.57 -3.05 15.14
N GLN A 60 6.84 -2.96 16.43
CA GLN A 60 7.94 -2.17 16.99
C GLN A 60 9.03 -3.11 17.51
N VAL A 61 10.27 -2.90 17.06
CA VAL A 61 11.44 -3.66 17.54
C VAL A 61 12.22 -2.81 18.53
N THR A 62 12.26 -3.21 19.79
CA THR A 62 13.01 -2.50 20.85
C THR A 62 13.93 -3.47 21.57
N ARG A 63 15.24 -3.16 21.61
CA ARG A 63 16.26 -3.98 22.31
C ARG A 63 16.27 -5.47 21.90
N GLY A 64 15.88 -5.78 20.67
CA GLY A 64 15.78 -7.15 20.15
C GLY A 64 14.42 -7.83 20.36
N GLU A 65 13.50 -7.21 21.09
CA GLU A 65 12.13 -7.71 21.27
C GLU A 65 11.17 -7.13 20.23
N GLN A 66 10.29 -7.99 19.71
CA GLN A 66 9.24 -7.65 18.76
C GLN A 66 7.93 -7.43 19.50
N ILE A 67 7.42 -6.19 19.47
CA ILE A 67 6.18 -5.79 20.14
C ILE A 67 5.16 -5.43 19.07
N PHE A 68 4.04 -6.14 19.04
CA PHE A 68 2.90 -5.79 18.18
C PHE A 68 1.96 -4.84 18.91
N ARG A 69 1.61 -3.74 18.26
CA ARG A 69 0.68 -2.74 18.78
C ARG A 69 -0.46 -2.52 17.79
N GLU A 70 -1.68 -2.49 18.30
CA GLU A 70 -2.84 -2.10 17.50
C GLU A 70 -2.79 -0.60 17.19
N ARG A 71 -3.14 -0.24 15.96
CA ARG A 71 -3.31 1.16 15.54
C ARG A 71 -4.68 1.67 15.97
N ASN A 72 -4.72 2.96 16.29
CA ASN A 72 -5.99 3.68 16.37
C ASN A 72 -6.48 4.10 14.96
N ILE A 73 -7.68 4.67 14.89
CA ILE A 73 -8.31 5.05 13.61
C ILE A 73 -7.51 6.07 12.80
N ILE A 74 -6.85 7.01 13.48
CA ILE A 74 -6.04 8.05 12.82
C ILE A 74 -4.80 7.38 12.21
N GLN A 75 -4.07 6.61 12.99
CA GLN A 75 -2.85 5.91 12.55
C GLN A 75 -3.13 4.91 11.42
N ALA A 76 -4.24 4.17 11.48
CA ALA A 76 -4.62 3.24 10.42
C ALA A 76 -4.99 3.98 9.12
N SER A 77 -5.66 5.14 9.23
CA SER A 77 -5.99 5.98 8.07
C SER A 77 -4.74 6.61 7.46
N GLU A 78 -3.82 7.11 8.28
CA GLU A 78 -2.52 7.62 7.82
C GLU A 78 -1.69 6.52 7.14
N CYS A 79 -1.71 5.30 7.68
CA CYS A 79 -1.03 4.16 7.08
C CYS A 79 -1.62 3.80 5.70
N ARG A 80 -2.95 3.75 5.57
CA ARG A 80 -3.65 3.57 4.29
C ARG A 80 -3.25 4.64 3.27
N ASP A 81 -3.24 5.91 3.67
CA ASP A 81 -2.93 7.03 2.78
C ASP A 81 -1.45 7.03 2.38
N ALA A 82 -0.56 6.69 3.31
CA ALA A 82 0.87 6.50 3.03
C ALA A 82 1.09 5.35 2.05
N PHE A 83 0.36 4.25 2.20
CA PHE A 83 0.43 3.11 1.28
C PHE A 83 -0.01 3.50 -0.14
N ALA A 84 -1.13 4.21 -0.28
CA ALA A 84 -1.59 4.73 -1.57
C ALA A 84 -0.56 5.68 -2.22
N LYS A 85 0.02 6.60 -1.44
CA LYS A 85 1.07 7.53 -1.90
C LYS A 85 2.33 6.78 -2.33
N ALA A 86 2.75 5.76 -1.60
CA ALA A 86 3.92 4.96 -1.93
C ALA A 86 3.73 4.18 -3.25
N LEU A 87 2.56 3.55 -3.43
CA LEU A 87 2.21 2.86 -4.69
C LEU A 87 2.23 3.83 -5.87
N TYR A 88 1.55 4.97 -5.74
CA TYR A 88 1.53 5.97 -6.81
C TYR A 88 2.92 6.52 -7.11
N GLY A 89 3.69 6.86 -6.07
CA GLY A 89 5.05 7.38 -6.22
C GLY A 89 5.95 6.39 -6.98
N ARG A 90 5.88 5.10 -6.63
CA ARG A 90 6.64 4.05 -7.33
C ARG A 90 6.21 3.89 -8.78
N LEU A 91 4.90 3.90 -9.05
CA LEU A 91 4.36 3.81 -10.40
C LEU A 91 4.80 5.00 -11.26
N PHE A 92 4.67 6.22 -10.75
CA PHE A 92 5.05 7.44 -11.44
C PHE A 92 6.55 7.43 -11.77
N SER A 93 7.40 7.11 -10.79
CA SER A 93 8.84 6.97 -11.03
C SER A 93 9.16 5.93 -12.10
N TRP A 94 8.47 4.79 -12.10
CA TRP A 94 8.65 3.76 -13.12
C TRP A 94 8.27 4.27 -14.52
N ILE A 95 7.14 4.98 -14.66
CA ILE A 95 6.70 5.57 -15.93
C ILE A 95 7.74 6.57 -16.44
N VAL A 96 8.17 7.51 -15.60
CA VAL A 96 9.15 8.54 -15.96
C VAL A 96 10.47 7.92 -16.39
N ASN A 97 10.97 6.94 -15.63
CA ASN A 97 12.21 6.25 -15.97
C ASN A 97 12.08 5.47 -17.28
N GLY A 98 10.93 4.84 -17.53
CA GLY A 98 10.65 4.17 -18.79
C GLY A 98 10.71 5.15 -19.97
N ILE A 99 9.98 6.26 -19.89
CA ILE A 99 9.99 7.30 -20.93
C ILE A 99 11.41 7.84 -21.14
N ASN A 100 12.12 8.16 -20.06
CA ASN A 100 13.47 8.68 -20.13
C ASN A 100 14.43 7.70 -20.80
N SER A 101 14.32 6.39 -20.52
CA SER A 101 15.15 5.36 -21.18
C SER A 101 14.89 5.25 -22.68
N TYR A 102 13.65 5.48 -23.14
CA TYR A 102 13.31 5.49 -24.56
C TYR A 102 13.81 6.74 -25.29
N LEU A 103 13.97 7.85 -24.56
CA LEU A 103 14.42 9.13 -25.10
C LEU A 103 15.93 9.37 -24.94
N GLN A 104 16.65 8.45 -24.28
CA GLN A 104 18.10 8.59 -24.12
C GLN A 104 18.77 8.63 -25.50
N PRO A 105 19.52 9.70 -25.82
CA PRO A 105 20.30 9.74 -27.04
C PRO A 105 21.30 8.59 -27.02
N VAL A 106 21.42 7.88 -28.13
CA VAL A 106 22.53 6.94 -28.33
C VAL A 106 23.80 7.79 -28.29
N GLU A 107 24.64 7.62 -27.27
CA GLU A 107 25.99 8.19 -27.31
C GLU A 107 26.71 7.51 -28.48
N ASP A 108 26.85 8.25 -29.58
CA ASP A 108 27.76 7.87 -30.67
C ASP A 108 29.16 7.85 -30.06
N GLU A 109 29.68 6.65 -29.78
CA GLU A 109 31.08 6.44 -29.45
C GLU A 109 31.93 6.96 -30.62
N ARG A 110 32.51 8.15 -30.46
CA ARG A 110 33.55 8.72 -31.33
C ARG A 110 34.92 8.51 -30.73
#